data_AF-A0AAV6LEX9-F1
#
_entry.id   AF-A0AAV6LEX9-F1
#
_cell.length_a   1.000
_cell.length_b   1.000
_cell.length_c   1.000
_cell.angle_alpha   90.00
_cell.angle_beta   90.00
_cell.angle_gamma   90.00
#
_symmetry.space_group_name_H-M   'P 1'
#
loop_
_entity.id
_entity.type
_entity.pdbx_description
1 polymer ?
#
loop_
_entity_poly.entity_id
_entity_poly.type
_entity_poly.pdbx_seq_one_letter_code
_entity_poly.pdbx_strand_id
1 'polypeptide(L)'
;MAYSSTTSSVEKYPYPWEVNVLDFVPDKLSDAKCYPQWKQLMVDFIESQGLLGFVDGSTTEAASKRVSQAASSNSVSWRRSDNLVRGWILTTLDKDTRLQVLRYTTARGVWTRLVDMFDRAKNRFQLDEETEKKKRRYLPLRIAAIEGDWDTTSKIIESEPDIVRAAIMPYSDTALSLAVKSSRRNHFVEKILKKMSPEDAGLADQWGRTALHRAAGVGNVEAAKLLAS
;
A
#
# COMPACT_ATOMS: atom_id res chain seq x y z
N MET A 1 -9.71 16.11 68.40
CA MET A 1 -9.89 16.51 66.98
C MET A 1 -9.68 15.27 66.14
N ALA A 2 -10.74 14.75 65.52
CA ALA A 2 -10.66 13.57 64.66
C ALA A 2 -10.24 14.02 63.25
N TYR A 3 -9.14 13.47 62.74
CA TYR A 3 -8.78 13.61 61.33
C TYR A 3 -9.73 12.73 60.51
N SER A 4 -10.66 13.36 59.80
CA SER A 4 -11.50 12.70 58.82
C SER A 4 -10.64 12.41 57.58
N SER A 5 -10.17 11.17 57.46
CA SER A 5 -9.57 10.67 56.22
C SER A 5 -10.67 10.49 55.19
N THR A 6 -10.84 11.46 54.29
CA THR A 6 -11.61 11.29 53.06
C THR A 6 -10.87 10.28 52.18
N THR A 7 -11.41 9.06 52.10
CA THR A 7 -11.00 8.04 51.15
C THR A 7 -11.21 8.59 49.74
N SER A 8 -10.13 9.01 49.08
CA SER A 8 -10.12 9.30 47.66
C SER A 8 -10.53 8.04 46.92
N SER A 9 -11.68 8.07 46.25
CA SER A 9 -12.07 7.02 45.31
C SER A 9 -11.01 6.98 44.22
N VAL A 10 -10.20 5.90 44.18
CA VAL A 10 -9.19 5.70 43.14
C VAL A 10 -9.89 5.75 41.78
N GLU A 11 -9.70 6.83 41.03
CA GLU A 11 -10.27 6.98 39.69
C GLU A 11 -9.70 5.88 38.78
N LYS A 12 -10.57 5.19 38.06
CA LYS A 12 -10.21 4.02 37.23
C LYS A 12 -9.26 4.35 36.07
N TYR A 13 -9.32 5.59 35.56
CA TYR A 13 -8.54 6.01 34.38
C TYR A 13 -7.71 7.26 34.69
N PRO A 14 -6.40 7.25 34.38
CA PRO A 14 -5.51 8.37 34.66
C PRO A 14 -5.83 9.58 33.76
N TYR A 15 -5.59 10.79 34.28
CA TYR A 15 -5.80 12.05 33.55
C TYR A 15 -4.61 13.02 33.73
N PRO A 16 -3.45 12.71 33.11
CA PRO A 16 -2.25 13.54 33.23
C PRO A 16 -2.32 14.75 32.28
N TRP A 17 -3.21 15.70 32.57
CA TRP A 17 -3.45 16.88 31.73
C TRP A 17 -2.27 17.84 31.62
N GLU A 18 -1.33 17.78 32.56
CA GLU A 18 -0.14 18.63 32.62
C GLU A 18 0.93 18.22 31.60
N VAL A 19 0.85 17.00 31.06
CA VAL A 19 1.86 16.44 30.16
C VAL A 19 1.68 17.00 28.75
N ASN A 20 2.74 17.63 28.25
CA ASN A 20 2.81 18.11 26.88
C ASN A 20 3.32 17.01 25.94
N VAL A 21 2.43 16.50 25.06
CA VAL A 21 2.79 15.47 24.08
C VAL A 21 3.94 15.89 23.16
N LEU A 22 4.12 17.18 22.90
CA LEU A 22 5.16 17.68 21.98
C LEU A 22 6.57 17.52 22.56
N ASP A 23 6.72 17.33 23.86
CA ASP A 23 8.02 17.04 24.49
C ASP A 23 8.50 15.62 24.15
N PHE A 24 7.58 14.71 23.75
CA PHE A 24 7.85 13.31 23.42
C PHE A 24 7.67 13.01 21.91
N VAL A 25 6.75 13.73 21.26
CA VAL A 25 6.44 13.62 19.83
C VAL A 25 6.59 15.00 19.18
N PRO A 26 7.84 15.46 18.95
CA PRO A 26 8.10 16.84 18.54
C PRO A 26 7.70 17.11 17.09
N ASP A 27 7.86 16.12 16.22
CA ASP A 27 7.59 16.25 14.79
C ASP A 27 6.12 15.98 14.47
N LYS A 28 5.56 16.86 13.63
CA LYS A 28 4.19 16.69 13.17
C LYS A 28 4.10 15.58 12.13
N LEU A 29 3.07 14.74 12.26
CA LEU A 29 2.72 13.77 11.25
C LEU A 29 2.18 14.48 10.00
N SER A 30 2.99 14.48 8.93
CA SER A 30 2.64 15.10 7.64
C SER A 30 2.60 14.11 6.49
N ASP A 31 3.43 13.06 6.50
CA ASP A 31 3.52 12.13 5.39
C ASP A 31 3.87 10.68 5.81
N ALA A 32 3.90 9.80 4.81
CA ALA A 32 4.18 8.38 5.02
C ALA A 32 5.64 8.08 5.40
N LYS A 33 6.57 9.03 5.20
CA LYS A 33 7.98 8.86 5.56
C LYS A 33 8.19 9.06 7.06
N CYS A 34 7.55 10.07 7.65
CA CYS A 34 7.65 10.33 9.10
C CYS A 34 6.71 9.44 9.94
N TYR A 35 5.70 8.82 9.31
CA TYR A 35 4.71 7.99 10.00
C TYR A 35 5.30 6.88 10.89
N PRO A 36 6.29 6.07 10.48
CA PRO A 36 6.82 5.00 11.33
C PRO A 36 7.41 5.52 12.64
N GLN A 37 8.20 6.61 12.57
CA GLN A 37 8.79 7.24 13.74
C GLN A 37 7.73 7.89 14.62
N TRP A 38 6.80 8.65 14.02
CA TRP A 38 5.68 9.25 14.74
C TRP A 38 4.84 8.19 15.48
N LYS A 39 4.51 7.09 14.81
CA LYS A 39 3.70 6.00 15.38
C LYS A 39 4.39 5.40 16.60
N GLN A 40 5.70 5.13 16.49
CA GLN A 40 6.48 4.59 17.59
C GLN A 40 6.49 5.54 18.79
N LEU A 41 6.87 6.80 18.59
CA LEU A 41 6.93 7.81 19.65
C LEU A 41 5.56 8.02 20.31
N MET A 42 4.48 8.03 19.53
CA MET A 42 3.14 8.21 20.05
C MET A 42 2.67 6.98 20.85
N VAL A 43 2.98 5.76 20.42
CA VAL A 43 2.69 4.53 21.19
C VAL A 43 3.44 4.55 22.52
N ASP A 44 4.75 4.76 22.48
CA ASP A 44 5.60 4.77 23.67
C ASP A 44 5.14 5.83 24.68
N PHE A 45 4.79 7.02 24.18
CA PHE A 45 4.21 8.09 24.98
C PHE A 45 2.90 7.66 25.64
N ILE A 46 1.90 7.20 24.86
CA ILE A 46 0.59 6.82 25.41
C ILE A 46 0.72 5.65 26.40
N GLU A 47 1.59 4.69 26.12
CA GLU A 47 1.88 3.55 26.99
C GLU A 47 2.50 4.00 28.32
N SER A 48 3.45 4.94 28.29
CA SER A 48 4.05 5.52 29.52
C SER A 48 3.01 6.19 30.43
N GLN A 49 1.89 6.65 29.87
CA GLN A 49 0.77 7.23 30.61
C GLN A 49 -0.28 6.20 31.06
N GLY A 50 -0.10 4.92 30.74
CA GLY A 50 -1.07 3.85 31.04
C GLY A 50 -2.36 3.95 30.23
N LEU A 51 -2.33 4.61 29.07
CA LEU A 51 -3.51 4.93 28.27
C LEU A 51 -3.56 4.18 26.93
N LEU A 52 -2.66 3.21 26.69
CA LEU A 52 -2.58 2.47 25.42
C LEU A 52 -3.90 1.78 25.04
N GLY A 53 -4.65 1.36 26.06
CA GLY A 53 -5.95 0.71 25.87
C GLY A 53 -7.00 1.55 25.14
N PHE A 54 -6.85 2.88 25.12
CA PHE A 54 -7.74 3.79 24.40
C PHE A 54 -7.47 3.84 22.89
N VAL A 55 -6.29 3.39 22.43
CA VAL A 55 -5.94 3.33 21.00
C VAL A 55 -6.01 1.92 20.43
N ASP A 56 -5.58 0.90 21.18
CA ASP A 56 -5.62 -0.50 20.74
C ASP A 56 -7.02 -1.15 20.90
N GLY A 57 -7.87 -0.56 21.75
CA GLY A 57 -9.23 -1.03 21.99
C GLY A 57 -9.39 -2.08 23.08
N SER A 58 -8.34 -2.37 23.86
CA SER A 58 -8.41 -3.20 25.07
C SER A 58 -9.21 -2.51 26.18
N THR A 59 -9.26 -1.17 26.19
CA THR A 59 -10.20 -0.41 27.01
C THR A 59 -11.52 -0.22 26.26
N THR A 60 -12.52 -1.05 26.56
CA THR A 60 -13.87 -0.90 26.02
C THR A 60 -14.74 -0.01 26.90
N GLU A 61 -15.69 0.71 26.31
CA GLU A 61 -16.67 1.60 26.96
C GLU A 61 -17.70 0.86 27.85
N ALA A 62 -17.37 -0.33 28.39
CA ALA A 62 -18.32 -1.19 29.08
C ALA A 62 -18.58 -0.75 30.53
N ALA A 63 -19.45 0.26 30.70
CA ALA A 63 -20.22 0.49 31.92
C ALA A 63 -21.58 1.16 31.64
N SER A 64 -22.43 0.57 30.79
CA SER A 64 -23.83 1.03 30.66
C SER A 64 -24.83 -0.11 30.39
N LYS A 65 -24.77 -1.18 31.18
CA LYS A 65 -25.94 -2.07 31.37
C LYS A 65 -26.38 -2.25 32.83
N ARG A 66 -25.76 -1.54 33.78
CA ARG A 66 -26.29 -1.43 35.15
C ARG A 66 -26.27 0.02 35.59
N VAL A 67 -27.46 0.58 35.76
CA VAL A 67 -27.68 1.94 36.27
C VAL A 67 -27.28 1.94 37.75
N SER A 68 -26.00 2.20 38.01
CA SER A 68 -25.46 2.51 39.32
C SER A 68 -24.63 3.79 39.20
N GLN A 69 -24.57 4.58 40.26
CA GLN A 69 -23.84 5.86 40.28
C GLN A 69 -22.32 5.69 40.05
N ALA A 70 -21.78 4.48 40.31
CA ALA A 70 -20.42 4.10 39.96
C ALA A 70 -20.23 3.89 38.44
N ALA A 71 -21.26 3.41 37.73
CA ALA A 71 -21.21 3.23 36.28
C ALA A 71 -21.21 4.58 35.54
N SER A 72 -21.96 5.57 36.03
CA SER A 72 -21.94 6.92 35.46
C SER A 72 -20.61 7.64 35.71
N SER A 73 -20.01 7.51 36.90
CA SER A 73 -18.68 8.07 37.20
C SER A 73 -17.55 7.44 36.35
N ASN A 74 -17.61 6.12 36.14
CA ASN A 74 -16.65 5.40 35.28
C ASN A 74 -16.77 5.77 33.80
N SER A 75 -17.98 6.08 33.32
CA SER A 75 -18.20 6.55 31.95
C SER A 75 -17.63 7.96 31.73
N VAL A 76 -17.77 8.86 32.73
CA VAL A 76 -17.23 10.22 32.67
C VAL A 76 -15.70 10.22 32.69
N SER A 77 -15.07 9.46 33.60
CA SER A 77 -13.60 9.35 33.69
C SER A 77 -12.98 8.68 32.46
N TRP A 78 -13.66 7.68 31.87
CA TRP A 78 -13.26 7.10 30.59
C TRP A 78 -13.27 8.16 29.49
N ARG A 79 -14.39 8.90 29.33
CA ARG A 79 -14.55 9.89 28.26
C ARG A 79 -13.56 11.04 28.39
N ARG A 80 -13.22 11.44 29.62
CA ARG A 80 -12.18 12.43 29.89
C ARG A 80 -10.80 11.96 29.39
N SER A 81 -10.46 10.71 29.65
CA SER A 81 -9.17 10.11 29.26
C SER A 81 -9.10 9.85 27.74
N ASP A 82 -10.19 9.37 27.14
CA ASP A 82 -10.30 9.21 25.67
C ASP A 82 -10.14 10.55 24.95
N ASN A 83 -10.80 11.60 25.44
CA ASN A 83 -10.67 12.95 24.89
C ASN A 83 -9.24 13.51 25.03
N LEU A 84 -8.55 13.20 26.13
CA LEU A 84 -7.17 13.60 26.35
C LEU A 84 -6.24 12.93 25.32
N VAL A 85 -6.31 11.60 25.18
CA VAL A 85 -5.52 10.86 24.18
C VAL A 85 -5.81 11.36 22.77
N ARG A 86 -7.09 11.57 22.44
CA ARG A 86 -7.50 12.16 21.17
C ARG A 86 -6.88 13.55 20.97
N GLY A 87 -6.88 14.40 21.99
CA GLY A 87 -6.28 15.73 21.98
C GLY A 87 -4.78 15.71 21.70
N TRP A 88 -4.05 14.78 22.34
CA TRP A 88 -2.63 14.58 22.08
C TRP A 88 -2.37 14.16 20.63
N ILE A 89 -3.10 13.14 20.13
CA ILE A 89 -2.97 12.70 18.74
C ILE A 89 -3.18 13.90 17.81
N LEU A 90 -4.31 14.61 17.93
CA LEU A 90 -4.64 15.74 17.05
C LEU A 90 -3.59 16.86 17.07
N THR A 91 -2.99 17.13 18.23
CA THR A 91 -1.94 18.16 18.40
C THR A 91 -0.69 17.84 17.59
N THR A 92 -0.32 16.56 17.53
CA THR A 92 0.85 16.06 16.77
C THR A 92 0.61 15.89 15.27
N LEU A 93 -0.60 16.17 14.76
CA LEU A 93 -0.88 16.11 13.33
C LEU A 93 -0.61 17.46 12.66
N ASP A 94 -0.13 17.41 11.41
CA ASP A 94 -0.15 18.57 10.53
C ASP A 94 -1.59 18.97 10.15
N LYS A 95 -1.73 20.09 9.44
CA LYS A 95 -3.05 20.64 9.11
C LYS A 95 -3.88 19.68 8.26
N ASP A 96 -3.29 19.10 7.23
CA ASP A 96 -4.02 18.30 6.23
C ASP A 96 -4.37 16.91 6.77
N THR A 97 -3.45 16.28 7.49
CA THR A 97 -3.67 15.00 8.18
C THR A 97 -4.73 15.17 9.27
N ARG A 98 -4.69 16.27 10.03
CA ARG A 98 -5.69 16.57 11.05
C ARG A 98 -7.10 16.66 10.45
N LEU A 99 -7.28 17.38 9.35
CA LEU A 99 -8.59 17.54 8.70
C LEU A 99 -9.21 16.19 8.31
N GLN A 100 -8.41 15.21 7.91
CA GLN A 100 -8.90 13.88 7.51
C GLN A 100 -9.48 13.06 8.66
N VAL A 101 -9.10 13.37 9.91
CA VAL A 101 -9.49 12.60 11.10
C VAL A 101 -10.44 13.33 12.05
N LEU A 102 -10.76 14.61 11.79
CA LEU A 102 -11.64 15.39 12.68
C LEU A 102 -13.03 14.77 12.90
N ARG A 103 -13.54 14.02 11.92
CA ARG A 103 -14.85 13.34 12.01
C ARG A 103 -14.91 12.26 13.09
N TYR A 104 -13.78 11.77 13.57
CA TYR A 104 -13.71 10.72 14.58
C TYR A 104 -13.71 11.34 15.98
N THR A 105 -14.66 10.90 16.80
CA THR A 105 -14.92 11.46 18.13
C THR A 105 -14.14 10.77 19.24
N THR A 106 -13.56 9.60 18.99
CA THR A 106 -12.77 8.83 19.97
C THR A 106 -11.29 8.76 19.60
N ALA A 107 -10.42 8.55 20.59
CA ALA A 107 -8.99 8.36 20.36
C ALA A 107 -8.75 7.15 19.43
N ARG A 108 -9.45 6.04 19.70
CA ARG A 108 -9.43 4.84 18.85
C ARG A 108 -9.84 5.12 17.41
N GLY A 109 -10.89 5.91 17.21
CA GLY A 109 -11.38 6.24 15.88
C GLY A 109 -10.35 7.02 15.07
N VAL A 110 -9.73 8.03 15.70
CA VAL A 110 -8.63 8.79 15.09
C VAL A 110 -7.43 7.89 14.80
N TRP A 111 -6.99 7.10 15.78
CA TRP A 111 -5.85 6.18 15.65
C TRP A 111 -6.02 5.18 14.52
N THR A 112 -7.16 4.47 14.51
CA THR A 112 -7.48 3.46 13.50
C THR A 112 -7.49 4.07 12.10
N ARG A 113 -8.04 5.27 11.96
CA ARG A 113 -8.06 5.98 10.68
C ARG A 113 -6.64 6.33 10.20
N LEU A 114 -5.78 6.82 11.09
CA LEU A 114 -4.40 7.13 10.73
C LEU A 114 -3.65 5.88 10.28
N VAL A 115 -3.74 4.78 11.05
CA VAL A 115 -3.13 3.49 10.69
C VAL A 115 -3.57 3.06 9.28
N ASP A 116 -4.88 3.04 9.03
CA ASP A 116 -5.46 2.71 7.73
C ASP A 116 -5.04 3.66 6.59
N MET A 117 -4.87 4.96 6.86
CA MET A 117 -4.36 5.93 5.88
C MET A 117 -2.92 5.64 5.47
N PHE A 118 -2.04 5.41 6.44
CA PHE A 118 -0.61 5.27 6.19
C PHE A 118 -0.22 3.87 5.74
N ASP A 119 -0.92 2.82 6.18
CA ASP A 119 -0.75 1.47 5.64
C ASP A 119 -1.14 1.42 4.15
N ARG A 120 -2.24 2.07 3.76
CA ARG A 120 -2.60 2.22 2.34
C ARG A 120 -1.58 3.05 1.56
N ALA A 121 -1.07 4.13 2.14
CA ALA A 121 -0.04 4.94 1.50
C ALA A 121 1.23 4.09 1.24
N LYS A 122 1.71 3.35 2.25
CA LYS A 122 2.83 2.42 2.14
C LYS A 122 2.62 1.39 1.02
N ASN A 123 1.43 0.77 0.98
CA ASN A 123 1.11 -0.22 -0.06
C ASN A 123 1.10 0.38 -1.46
N ARG A 124 0.58 1.62 -1.64
CA ARG A 124 0.63 2.31 -2.94
C ARG A 124 2.06 2.55 -3.40
N PHE A 125 2.93 3.06 -2.53
CA PHE A 125 4.34 3.29 -2.88
C PHE A 125 5.06 2.00 -3.28
N GLN A 126 4.82 0.89 -2.57
CA GLN A 126 5.40 -0.41 -2.92
C GLN A 126 4.90 -0.93 -4.28
N LEU A 127 3.59 -0.79 -4.55
CA LEU A 127 3.01 -1.18 -5.83
C LEU A 127 3.57 -0.35 -6.99
N ASP A 128 3.72 0.96 -6.80
CA ASP A 128 4.29 1.86 -7.80
C ASP A 128 5.75 1.52 -8.08
N GLU A 129 6.55 1.25 -7.05
CA GLU A 129 7.96 0.89 -7.17
C GLU A 129 8.16 -0.45 -7.92
N GLU A 130 7.42 -1.49 -7.56
CA GLU A 130 7.49 -2.79 -8.25
C GLU A 130 7.00 -2.69 -9.70
N THR A 131 5.96 -1.89 -9.95
CA THR A 131 5.47 -1.63 -11.31
C THR A 131 6.50 -0.89 -12.16
N GLU A 132 7.14 0.14 -11.62
CA GLU A 132 8.18 0.91 -12.30
C GLU A 132 9.45 0.08 -12.53
N LYS A 133 9.85 -0.74 -11.55
CA LYS A 133 10.97 -1.69 -11.69
C LYS A 133 10.70 -2.68 -12.81
N LYS A 134 9.49 -3.25 -12.87
CA LYS A 134 9.07 -4.15 -13.95
C LYS A 134 9.10 -3.45 -15.31
N LYS A 135 8.59 -2.21 -15.40
CA LYS A 135 8.66 -1.40 -16.63
C LYS A 135 10.10 -1.16 -17.06
N ARG A 136 10.99 -0.74 -16.16
CA ARG A 136 12.41 -0.49 -16.45
C ARG A 136 13.12 -1.76 -16.94
N ARG A 137 12.85 -2.91 -16.31
CA ARG A 137 13.41 -4.20 -16.71
C ARG A 137 13.08 -4.56 -18.16
N TYR A 138 11.82 -4.42 -18.56
CA TYR A 138 11.37 -4.81 -19.90
C TYR A 138 11.43 -3.70 -20.95
N LEU A 139 11.76 -2.47 -20.55
CA LEU A 139 11.82 -1.32 -21.44
C LEU A 139 12.75 -1.54 -22.65
N PRO A 140 13.97 -2.07 -22.50
CA PRO A 140 14.86 -2.30 -23.64
C PRO A 140 14.27 -3.30 -24.64
N LEU A 141 13.76 -4.44 -24.16
CA LEU A 141 13.12 -5.46 -24.99
C LEU A 141 11.86 -4.93 -25.68
N ARG A 142 11.08 -4.09 -24.99
CA ARG A 142 9.89 -3.45 -25.56
C ARG A 142 10.23 -2.52 -26.71
N ILE A 143 11.25 -1.66 -26.55
CA ILE A 143 11.70 -0.74 -27.61
C ILE A 143 12.20 -1.56 -28.79
N ALA A 144 13.06 -2.55 -28.55
CA ALA A 144 13.61 -3.41 -29.59
C ALA A 144 12.52 -4.17 -30.36
N ALA A 145 11.49 -4.70 -29.67
CA ALA A 145 10.37 -5.37 -30.31
C ALA A 145 9.47 -4.41 -31.13
N ILE A 146 9.34 -3.14 -30.73
CA ILE A 146 8.59 -2.12 -31.49
C ILE A 146 9.34 -1.69 -32.74
N GLU A 147 10.65 -1.55 -32.64
CA GLU A 147 11.54 -1.13 -33.73
C GLU A 147 11.89 -2.30 -34.67
N GLY A 148 11.74 -3.54 -34.20
CA GLY A 148 12.21 -4.73 -34.93
C GLY A 148 13.73 -4.94 -34.82
N ASP A 149 14.36 -4.35 -33.80
CA ASP A 149 15.80 -4.48 -33.54
C ASP A 149 16.12 -5.86 -32.96
N TRP A 150 16.54 -6.76 -33.85
CA TRP A 150 16.98 -8.09 -33.47
C TRP A 150 18.30 -8.10 -32.72
N ASP A 151 19.24 -7.19 -33.03
CA ASP A 151 20.59 -7.26 -32.48
C ASP A 151 20.58 -6.93 -30.98
N THR A 152 19.78 -5.94 -30.57
CA THR A 152 19.53 -5.66 -29.15
C THR A 152 18.78 -6.81 -28.49
N THR A 153 17.79 -7.38 -29.17
CA THR A 153 16.98 -8.49 -28.62
C THR A 153 17.79 -9.77 -28.43
N SER A 154 18.69 -10.12 -29.37
CA SER A 154 19.55 -11.31 -29.26
C SER A 154 20.45 -11.22 -28.04
N LYS A 155 21.07 -10.06 -27.80
CA LYS A 155 21.91 -9.83 -26.61
C LYS A 155 21.12 -9.99 -25.31
N ILE A 156 19.87 -9.51 -25.29
CA ILE A 156 18.99 -9.65 -24.12
C ILE A 156 18.63 -11.13 -23.90
N ILE A 157 18.25 -11.86 -24.94
CA ILE A 157 17.91 -13.29 -24.86
C ILE A 157 19.11 -14.15 -24.45
N GLU A 158 20.31 -13.82 -24.94
CA GLU A 158 21.55 -14.49 -24.55
C GLU A 158 21.85 -14.33 -23.05
N SER A 159 21.51 -13.17 -22.47
CA SER A 159 21.64 -12.93 -21.03
C SER A 159 20.52 -13.54 -20.19
N GLU A 160 19.29 -13.59 -20.72
CA GLU A 160 18.10 -14.08 -20.02
C GLU A 160 17.20 -14.85 -21.01
N PRO A 161 17.39 -16.17 -21.20
CA PRO A 161 16.65 -16.95 -22.19
C PRO A 161 15.13 -16.95 -21.98
N ASP A 162 14.68 -16.98 -20.73
CA ASP A 162 13.26 -17.02 -20.37
C ASP A 162 12.51 -15.72 -20.72
N ILE A 163 13.23 -14.65 -21.06
CA ILE A 163 12.65 -13.34 -21.35
C ILE A 163 11.75 -13.35 -22.60
N VAL A 164 11.90 -14.34 -23.47
CA VAL A 164 11.03 -14.54 -24.64
C VAL A 164 9.56 -14.76 -24.22
N ARG A 165 9.34 -15.33 -23.03
CA ARG A 165 8.01 -15.59 -22.44
C ARG A 165 7.47 -14.40 -21.64
N ALA A 166 8.27 -13.36 -21.45
CA ALA A 166 7.93 -12.28 -20.55
C ALA A 166 6.77 -11.42 -21.08
N ALA A 167 5.82 -11.13 -20.17
CA ALA A 167 4.82 -10.10 -20.37
C ALA A 167 5.49 -8.71 -20.22
N ILE A 168 5.84 -8.11 -21.35
CA ILE A 168 6.57 -6.82 -21.44
C ILE A 168 5.64 -5.60 -21.47
N MET A 169 4.33 -5.83 -21.61
CA MET A 169 3.28 -4.81 -21.70
C MET A 169 2.11 -5.14 -20.78
N PRO A 170 1.26 -4.15 -20.42
CA PRO A 170 -0.04 -4.43 -19.81
C PRO A 170 -0.81 -5.46 -20.64
N TYR A 171 -1.57 -6.32 -19.95
CA TYR A 171 -2.39 -7.36 -20.56
C TYR A 171 -1.65 -8.59 -21.10
N SER A 172 -0.44 -8.86 -20.61
CA SER A 172 0.34 -10.06 -20.94
C SER A 172 0.86 -10.12 -22.38
N ASP A 173 1.06 -8.97 -23.03
CA ASP A 173 1.68 -8.89 -24.35
C ASP A 173 3.19 -9.20 -24.27
N THR A 174 3.63 -10.21 -25.03
CA THR A 174 5.04 -10.61 -25.23
C THR A 174 5.70 -9.84 -26.38
N ALA A 175 7.04 -9.93 -26.50
CA ALA A 175 7.79 -9.36 -27.61
C ALA A 175 7.29 -9.84 -28.98
N LEU A 176 6.98 -11.15 -29.11
CA LEU A 176 6.39 -11.73 -30.32
C LEU A 176 5.03 -11.09 -30.64
N SER A 177 4.14 -10.98 -29.64
CA SER A 177 2.80 -10.42 -29.81
C SER A 177 2.79 -8.94 -30.24
N LEU A 178 3.84 -8.17 -29.90
CA LEU A 178 4.05 -6.81 -30.36
C LEU A 178 4.63 -6.76 -31.78
N ALA A 179 5.63 -7.59 -32.05
CA ALA A 179 6.30 -7.63 -33.34
C ALA A 179 5.31 -7.90 -34.47
N VAL A 180 4.40 -8.87 -34.30
CA VAL A 180 3.41 -9.28 -35.31
C VAL A 180 2.41 -8.17 -35.68
N LYS A 181 2.24 -7.13 -34.85
CA LYS A 181 1.34 -5.99 -35.13
C LYS A 181 1.78 -5.14 -36.33
N SER A 182 2.95 -5.37 -36.91
CA SER A 182 3.42 -4.68 -38.12
C SER A 182 4.20 -5.63 -39.03
N SER A 183 3.89 -5.60 -40.32
CA SER A 183 4.60 -6.37 -41.34
C SER A 183 6.08 -6.01 -41.47
N ARG A 184 6.47 -4.79 -41.07
CA ARG A 184 7.88 -4.33 -41.12
C ARG A 184 8.81 -5.12 -40.19
N ARG A 185 8.26 -5.91 -39.27
CA ARG A 185 8.99 -6.66 -38.25
C ARG A 185 9.00 -8.17 -38.52
N ASN A 186 8.60 -8.63 -39.69
CA ASN A 186 8.48 -10.07 -39.96
C ASN A 186 9.82 -10.81 -39.87
N HIS A 187 10.93 -10.18 -40.26
CA HIS A 187 12.27 -10.73 -40.03
C HIS A 187 12.60 -10.89 -38.53
N PHE A 188 12.16 -9.95 -37.68
CA PHE A 188 12.27 -10.08 -36.23
C PHE A 188 11.40 -11.23 -35.71
N VAL A 189 10.17 -11.37 -36.22
CA VAL A 189 9.24 -12.47 -35.88
C VAL A 189 9.86 -13.83 -36.22
N GLU A 190 10.43 -14.00 -37.41
CA GLU A 190 11.09 -15.24 -37.80
C GLU A 190 12.24 -15.59 -36.86
N LYS A 191 13.08 -14.61 -36.52
CA LYS A 191 14.24 -14.82 -35.65
C LYS A 191 13.85 -15.12 -34.20
N ILE A 192 12.86 -14.43 -33.65
CA ILE A 192 12.41 -14.69 -32.27
C ILE A 192 11.73 -16.05 -32.15
N LEU A 193 10.99 -16.50 -33.18
CA LEU A 193 10.39 -17.84 -33.22
C LEU A 193 11.44 -18.95 -33.18
N LYS A 194 12.61 -18.77 -33.82
CA LYS A 194 13.74 -19.71 -33.72
C LYS A 194 14.34 -19.81 -32.31
N LYS A 195 14.03 -18.88 -31.41
CA LYS A 195 14.45 -18.89 -30.00
C LYS A 195 13.33 -19.33 -29.05
N MET A 196 12.13 -19.55 -29.55
CA MET A 196 10.96 -19.94 -28.77
C MET A 196 10.63 -21.41 -29.02
N SER A 197 10.07 -22.09 -28.01
CA SER A 197 9.37 -23.35 -28.24
C SER A 197 7.98 -23.10 -28.86
N PRO A 198 7.36 -24.10 -29.49
CA PRO A 198 5.97 -24.00 -29.96
C PRO A 198 5.00 -23.57 -28.85
N GLU A 199 5.24 -24.04 -27.62
CA GLU A 199 4.47 -23.67 -26.43
C GLU A 199 4.63 -22.18 -26.09
N ASP A 200 5.84 -21.62 -26.22
CA ASP A 200 6.10 -20.20 -25.96
C ASP A 200 5.45 -19.30 -27.02
N ALA A 201 5.47 -19.73 -28.29
CA ALA A 201 4.79 -19.02 -29.38
C ALA A 201 3.26 -19.02 -29.24
N GLY A 202 2.74 -20.06 -28.57
CA GLY A 202 1.32 -20.24 -28.24
C GLY A 202 0.84 -19.47 -27.00
N LEU A 203 1.71 -18.72 -26.31
CA LEU A 203 1.32 -17.95 -25.13
C LEU A 203 0.19 -16.97 -25.46
N ALA A 204 -0.88 -17.05 -24.67
CA ALA A 204 -2.05 -16.22 -24.81
C ALA A 204 -2.02 -15.02 -23.85
N ASP A 205 -2.58 -13.90 -24.31
CA ASP A 205 -2.83 -12.74 -23.47
C ASP A 205 -3.97 -13.00 -22.46
N GLN A 206 -4.29 -12.03 -21.61
CA GLN A 206 -5.37 -12.17 -20.62
C GLN A 206 -6.78 -12.41 -21.21
N TRP A 207 -6.96 -12.24 -22.52
CA TRP A 207 -8.21 -12.50 -23.25
C TRP A 207 -8.15 -13.81 -24.05
N GLY A 208 -7.12 -14.63 -23.85
CA GLY A 208 -6.93 -15.88 -24.58
C GLY A 208 -6.40 -15.71 -26.01
N ARG A 209 -5.94 -14.51 -26.39
CA ARG A 209 -5.44 -14.24 -27.75
C ARG A 209 -3.94 -14.49 -27.84
N THR A 210 -3.55 -15.35 -28.75
CA THR A 210 -2.15 -15.63 -29.10
C THR A 210 -1.58 -14.61 -30.10
N ALA A 211 -0.28 -14.69 -30.38
CA ALA A 211 0.35 -13.92 -31.45
C ALA A 211 -0.34 -14.12 -32.81
N LEU A 212 -0.83 -15.33 -33.10
CA LEU A 212 -1.54 -15.65 -34.34
C LEU A 212 -2.88 -14.90 -34.45
N HIS A 213 -3.66 -14.84 -33.36
CA HIS A 213 -4.89 -14.05 -33.31
C HIS A 213 -4.62 -12.57 -33.62
N ARG A 214 -3.52 -12.03 -33.09
CA ARG A 214 -3.12 -10.64 -33.33
C ARG A 214 -2.68 -10.42 -34.78
N ALA A 215 -1.85 -11.32 -35.33
CA ALA A 215 -1.40 -11.26 -36.71
C ALA A 215 -2.59 -11.27 -37.69
N ALA A 216 -3.56 -12.17 -37.48
CA ALA A 216 -4.78 -12.23 -38.26
C ALA A 216 -5.62 -10.95 -38.14
N GLY A 217 -5.80 -10.44 -36.91
CA GLY A 217 -6.59 -9.23 -36.66
C GLY A 217 -6.04 -7.96 -37.31
N VAL A 218 -4.72 -7.84 -37.46
CA VAL A 218 -4.09 -6.69 -38.15
C VAL A 218 -3.85 -6.94 -39.65
N GLY A 219 -4.18 -8.14 -40.15
CA GLY A 219 -3.95 -8.52 -41.55
C GLY A 219 -2.47 -8.76 -41.90
N ASN A 220 -1.60 -9.09 -40.93
CA ASN A 220 -0.21 -9.44 -41.20
C ASN A 220 -0.10 -10.91 -41.66
N VAL A 221 -0.40 -11.13 -42.94
CA VAL A 221 -0.46 -12.47 -43.56
C VAL A 221 0.87 -13.22 -43.44
N GLU A 222 2.00 -12.53 -43.61
CA GLU A 222 3.32 -13.16 -43.53
C GLU A 222 3.68 -13.59 -42.12
N ALA A 223 3.43 -12.77 -41.09
CA ALA A 223 3.58 -13.21 -39.71
C ALA A 223 2.63 -14.36 -39.35
N ALA A 224 1.40 -14.36 -39.85
CA ALA A 224 0.47 -15.46 -39.63
C ALA A 224 0.96 -16.78 -40.23
N LYS A 225 1.60 -16.74 -41.42
CA LYS A 225 2.25 -17.91 -42.03
C LYS A 225 3.41 -18.42 -41.17
N LEU A 226 4.27 -17.53 -40.68
CA LEU A 226 5.40 -17.89 -39.79
C LEU A 226 4.94 -18.50 -38.46
N LEU A 227 3.74 -18.15 -37.98
CA LEU A 227 3.16 -18.66 -36.74
C LEU A 227 2.36 -19.95 -36.93
N ALA A 228 2.03 -20.30 -38.17
CA ALA A 228 1.27 -21.50 -38.52
C ALA A 228 2.16 -22.64 -39.06
N SER A 229 3.45 -22.36 -39.27
CA SER A 229 4.48 -23.31 -39.71
C SER A 229 5.14 -24.04 -38.55
#